data_AF-A0A2V3HR40-F1
#
_entry.id   AF-A0A2V3HR40-F1
#
_cell.length_a   1.000
_cell.length_b   1.000
_cell.length_c   1.000
_cell.angle_alpha   90.00
_cell.angle_beta   90.00
_cell.angle_gamma   90.00
#
_symmetry.space_group_name_H-M   'P 1'
#
loop_
_entity.id
_entity.type
_entity.pdbx_description
1 polymer ?
#
loop_
_entity_poly.entity_id
_entity_poly.type
_entity_poly.pdbx_seq_one_letter_code
_entity_poly.pdbx_strand_id
1 'polypeptide(L)'
;MDGESAEAAPFDVRYLRGDANDDGSVDIGDFIVMVQYILGYGDAPASMAQADINGDRSVDVADLVLLADYLWGEDESDSGAQSLDSRAKTSASKADKPVVAISELQPVRTLRGDANGDGSVDLGDFIVMVQYILGYGDAPASMAGADINGDHAVNVLDLVLLANHLWGAQCERC
;
A
#
# COMPACT_ATOMS: atom_id res chain seq x y z
N MET A 1 -9.84 21.68 -52.58
CA MET A 1 -8.90 22.62 -51.95
C MET A 1 -9.63 23.27 -50.78
N ASP A 2 -10.11 22.47 -49.83
CA ASP A 2 -9.39 21.69 -48.81
C ASP A 2 -8.91 22.62 -47.71
N GLY A 3 -9.51 22.48 -46.53
CA GLY A 3 -9.10 23.24 -45.35
C GLY A 3 -10.11 23.15 -44.22
N GLU A 4 -10.65 21.96 -43.98
CA GLU A 4 -11.34 21.61 -42.73
C GLU A 4 -10.28 21.71 -41.62
N SER A 5 -10.12 22.90 -41.04
CA SER A 5 -9.33 23.09 -39.82
C SER A 5 -10.11 22.45 -38.68
N ALA A 6 -9.86 21.16 -38.45
CA ALA A 6 -10.19 20.50 -37.21
C ALA A 6 -9.48 21.24 -36.08
N GLU A 7 -10.21 22.13 -35.40
CA GLU A 7 -9.80 22.74 -34.15
C GLU A 7 -9.78 21.61 -33.12
N ALA A 8 -8.59 21.03 -32.93
CA ALA A 8 -8.35 20.02 -31.92
C ALA A 8 -8.75 20.60 -30.57
N ALA A 9 -9.74 19.97 -29.94
CA ALA A 9 -10.16 20.30 -28.58
C ALA A 9 -8.92 20.35 -27.66
N PRO A 10 -8.88 21.26 -26.67
CA PRO A 10 -7.80 21.26 -25.70
C PRO A 10 -7.84 19.91 -24.99
N PHE A 11 -6.81 19.10 -25.19
CA PHE A 11 -6.56 17.95 -24.34
C PHE A 11 -6.26 18.54 -22.96
N ASP A 12 -7.28 18.58 -22.11
CA ASP A 12 -7.18 18.83 -20.68
C ASP A 12 -6.39 17.66 -20.10
N VAL A 13 -5.06 17.70 -20.27
CA VAL A 13 -4.14 16.73 -19.65
C VAL A 13 -4.22 17.02 -18.17
N ARG A 14 -5.17 16.37 -17.51
CA ARG A 14 -5.30 16.41 -16.07
C ARG A 14 -4.10 15.69 -15.52
N TYR A 15 -3.12 16.47 -15.10
CA TYR A 15 -1.97 15.97 -14.36
C TYR A 15 -2.47 15.42 -13.03
N LEU A 16 -2.73 14.12 -12.98
CA LEU A 16 -3.34 13.46 -11.85
C LEU A 16 -2.23 12.87 -10.99
N ARG A 17 -2.04 13.45 -9.80
CA ARG A 17 -1.02 12.96 -8.88
C ARG A 17 -1.37 11.53 -8.46
N GLY A 18 -0.45 10.60 -8.65
CA GLY A 18 -0.68 9.17 -8.50
C GLY A 18 -0.89 8.40 -9.81
N ASP A 19 -1.13 9.09 -10.94
CA ASP A 19 -1.26 8.46 -12.28
C ASP A 19 0.15 8.26 -12.87
N ALA A 20 0.80 7.20 -12.40
CA ALA A 20 2.17 6.86 -12.75
C ALA A 20 2.27 6.29 -14.17
N ASN A 21 1.19 5.74 -14.73
CA ASN A 21 1.16 5.12 -16.06
C ASN A 21 0.60 6.05 -17.17
N ASP A 22 0.10 7.24 -16.81
CA ASP A 22 -0.48 8.27 -17.68
C ASP A 22 -1.73 7.79 -18.46
N ASP A 23 -2.54 6.92 -17.84
CA ASP A 23 -3.78 6.40 -18.44
C ASP A 23 -5.02 7.27 -18.13
N GLY A 24 -4.84 8.31 -17.32
CA GLY A 24 -5.87 9.28 -16.95
C GLY A 24 -6.69 8.87 -15.71
N SER A 25 -6.31 7.78 -15.03
CA SER A 25 -6.91 7.30 -13.79
C SER A 25 -5.84 7.12 -12.72
N VAL A 26 -6.24 7.05 -11.45
CA VAL A 26 -5.36 6.63 -10.36
C VAL A 26 -5.91 5.32 -9.82
N ASP A 27 -5.30 4.20 -10.16
CA ASP A 27 -5.75 2.87 -9.79
C ASP A 27 -4.60 1.89 -9.47
N ILE A 28 -4.92 0.59 -9.36
CA ILE A 28 -3.93 -0.45 -9.05
C ILE A 28 -2.84 -0.58 -10.13
N GLY A 29 -3.13 -0.18 -11.37
CA GLY A 29 -2.17 -0.12 -12.46
C GLY A 29 -1.00 0.81 -12.15
N ASP A 30 -1.27 1.96 -11.54
CA ASP A 30 -0.24 2.91 -11.10
C ASP A 30 0.59 2.34 -9.96
N PHE A 31 -0.07 1.65 -9.03
CA PHE A 31 0.59 0.99 -7.91
C PHE A 31 1.59 -0.06 -8.41
N ILE A 32 1.18 -0.86 -9.40
CA ILE A 32 2.03 -1.87 -10.03
C ILE A 32 3.21 -1.23 -10.76
N VAL A 33 3.02 -0.10 -11.46
CA VAL A 33 4.12 0.63 -12.13
C VAL A 33 5.11 1.19 -11.11
N MET A 34 4.62 1.81 -10.03
CA MET A 34 5.47 2.36 -8.98
C MET A 34 6.29 1.27 -8.26
N VAL A 35 5.69 0.13 -7.92
CA VAL A 35 6.40 -1.01 -7.33
C VAL A 35 7.52 -1.49 -8.26
N GLN A 36 7.23 -1.70 -9.55
CA GLN A 36 8.22 -2.19 -10.50
C GLN A 36 9.39 -1.22 -10.68
N TYR A 37 9.11 0.08 -10.71
CA TYR A 37 10.13 1.12 -10.81
C TYR A 37 11.03 1.16 -9.57
N ILE A 38 10.43 1.17 -8.37
CA ILE A 38 11.17 1.21 -7.08
C ILE A 38 12.08 -0.02 -6.94
N LEU A 39 11.63 -1.18 -7.42
CA LEU A 39 12.39 -2.43 -7.38
C LEU A 39 13.39 -2.59 -8.53
N GLY A 40 13.40 -1.69 -9.50
CA GLY A 40 14.31 -1.73 -10.66
C GLY A 40 14.02 -2.84 -11.66
N TYR A 41 12.80 -3.40 -11.65
CA TYR A 41 12.38 -4.48 -12.57
C TYR A 41 11.54 -4.00 -13.76
N GLY A 42 11.10 -2.74 -13.77
CA GLY A 42 10.26 -2.17 -14.82
C GLY A 42 10.83 -0.91 -15.47
N ASP A 43 10.10 -0.42 -16.48
CA ASP A 43 10.35 0.88 -17.09
C ASP A 43 10.04 2.01 -16.10
N ALA A 44 10.67 3.17 -16.31
CA ALA A 44 10.32 4.37 -15.55
C ALA A 44 8.83 4.71 -15.72
N PRO A 45 8.18 5.26 -14.67
CA PRO A 45 6.82 5.78 -14.78
C PRO A 45 6.69 6.67 -16.00
N ALA A 46 5.54 6.63 -16.66
CA ALA A 46 5.24 7.52 -17.77
C ALA A 46 5.38 9.00 -17.34
N SER A 47 5.13 9.28 -16.05
CA SER A 47 5.32 10.59 -15.45
C SER A 47 5.95 10.52 -14.06
N MET A 48 7.23 10.90 -13.97
CA MET A 48 7.95 11.02 -12.69
C MET A 48 7.31 12.04 -11.74
N ALA A 49 6.69 13.09 -12.28
CA ALA A 49 6.04 14.11 -11.46
C ALA A 49 4.65 13.71 -10.97
N GLN A 50 3.97 12.76 -11.63
CA GLN A 50 2.74 12.16 -11.10
C GLN A 50 3.06 11.09 -10.05
N ALA A 51 4.15 10.35 -10.25
CA ALA A 51 4.65 9.35 -9.30
C ALA A 51 5.27 9.95 -8.03
N ASP A 52 5.78 11.19 -8.05
CA ASP A 52 6.26 11.94 -6.86
C ASP A 52 5.07 12.55 -6.09
N ILE A 53 4.34 11.68 -5.38
CA ILE A 53 3.12 12.01 -4.64
C ILE A 53 3.42 12.84 -3.39
N ASN A 54 4.64 12.80 -2.85
CA ASN A 54 5.02 13.61 -1.68
C ASN A 54 5.67 14.96 -2.06
N GLY A 55 6.25 15.08 -3.26
CA GLY A 55 6.82 16.30 -3.85
C GLY A 55 8.29 16.54 -3.49
N ASP A 56 9.01 15.52 -3.03
CA ASP A 56 10.40 15.61 -2.59
C ASP A 56 11.42 15.42 -3.73
N ARG A 57 10.93 15.23 -4.96
CA ARG A 57 11.69 14.99 -6.19
C ARG A 57 12.33 13.62 -6.30
N SER A 58 11.91 12.68 -5.46
CA SER A 58 12.23 11.27 -5.53
C SER A 58 10.93 10.50 -5.77
N VAL A 59 11.04 9.33 -6.38
CA VAL A 59 9.93 8.38 -6.47
C VAL A 59 10.38 7.16 -5.70
N ASP A 60 9.86 7.01 -4.49
CA ASP A 60 10.27 5.96 -3.56
C ASP A 60 9.09 5.37 -2.78
N VAL A 61 9.41 4.57 -1.77
CA VAL A 61 8.42 3.86 -0.96
C VAL A 61 7.45 4.84 -0.26
N ALA A 62 7.87 6.07 0.04
CA ALA A 62 6.99 7.06 0.64
C ALA A 62 5.85 7.45 -0.31
N ASP A 63 6.13 7.59 -1.61
CA ASP A 63 5.09 7.85 -2.62
C ASP A 63 4.17 6.65 -2.80
N LEU A 64 4.75 5.44 -2.77
CA LEU A 64 3.99 4.20 -2.88
C LEU A 64 3.01 4.02 -1.71
N VAL A 65 3.42 4.40 -0.49
CA VAL A 65 2.55 4.38 0.70
C VAL A 65 1.41 5.39 0.56
N LEU A 66 1.70 6.60 0.05
CA LEU A 66 0.66 7.60 -0.21
C LEU A 66 -0.32 7.15 -1.30
N LEU A 67 0.16 6.45 -2.33
CA LEU A 67 -0.71 5.87 -3.34
C LEU A 67 -1.59 4.77 -2.76
N ALA A 68 -1.02 3.89 -1.91
CA ALA A 68 -1.78 2.83 -1.27
C ALA A 68 -2.89 3.39 -0.35
N ASP A 69 -2.57 4.43 0.42
CA ASP A 69 -3.53 5.13 1.27
C ASP A 69 -4.62 5.81 0.43
N TYR A 70 -4.29 6.36 -0.73
CA TYR A 70 -5.30 6.93 -1.63
C TYR A 70 -6.22 5.86 -2.26
N LEU A 71 -5.66 4.70 -2.63
CA LEU A 71 -6.40 3.64 -3.33
C LEU A 71 -7.25 2.79 -2.40
N TRP A 72 -6.78 2.57 -1.16
CA TRP A 72 -7.37 1.63 -0.21
C TRP A 72 -7.52 2.17 1.20
N GLY A 73 -7.20 3.45 1.44
CA GLY A 73 -7.54 4.13 2.68
C GLY A 73 -9.05 4.14 2.85
N GLU A 74 -9.53 3.47 3.89
CA GLU A 74 -10.94 3.46 4.23
C GLU A 74 -11.31 4.86 4.73
N ASP A 75 -11.95 5.65 3.88
CA ASP A 75 -12.66 6.82 4.34
C ASP A 75 -13.82 6.36 5.24
N GLU A 76 -13.67 6.47 6.55
CA GLU A 76 -14.79 6.71 7.49
C GLU A 76 -15.43 8.10 7.22
N SER A 77 -15.62 8.45 5.95
CA SER A 77 -16.34 9.63 5.50
C SER A 77 -16.58 9.55 4.00
N ASP A 78 -17.76 9.06 3.65
CA ASP A 78 -18.53 9.49 2.49
C ASP A 78 -18.16 10.91 2.01
N SER A 79 -17.37 11.02 0.92
CA SER A 79 -17.48 12.01 -0.17
C SER A 79 -16.15 12.19 -0.90
N GLY A 80 -16.23 12.18 -2.24
CA GLY A 80 -15.08 12.26 -3.14
C GLY A 80 -14.20 13.52 -3.01
N ALA A 81 -12.98 13.34 -3.52
CA ALA A 81 -12.04 14.34 -4.02
C ALA A 81 -12.05 15.72 -3.31
N GLN A 82 -11.09 15.93 -2.41
CA GLN A 82 -10.50 17.25 -2.17
C GLN A 82 -9.19 17.23 -1.37
N SER A 83 -8.13 17.68 -2.03
CA SER A 83 -7.12 18.64 -1.56
C SER A 83 -6.56 18.49 -0.13
N LEU A 84 -5.28 18.12 -0.09
CA LEU A 84 -4.36 18.24 1.04
C LEU A 84 -4.32 19.69 1.56
N ASP A 85 -4.84 19.93 2.77
CA ASP A 85 -4.44 21.06 3.62
C ASP A 85 -4.63 20.75 5.11
N SER A 86 -3.50 20.44 5.76
CA SER A 86 -3.14 20.84 7.12
C SER A 86 -4.01 20.46 8.33
N ARG A 87 -3.45 19.50 9.10
CA ARG A 87 -3.14 19.59 10.55
C ARG A 87 -4.26 19.28 11.56
N ALA A 88 -4.18 18.06 12.11
CA ALA A 88 -4.65 17.76 13.47
C ALA A 88 -3.49 17.30 14.37
N LYS A 89 -3.15 18.10 15.38
CA LYS A 89 -2.44 17.65 16.59
C LYS A 89 -3.39 17.86 17.75
N THR A 90 -3.78 16.80 18.46
CA THR A 90 -4.28 16.78 19.85
C THR A 90 -4.30 15.29 20.25
N SER A 91 -3.31 14.76 20.99
CA SER A 91 -3.13 14.78 22.46
C SER A 91 -3.97 13.74 23.21
N ALA A 92 -3.31 12.78 23.87
CA ALA A 92 -3.47 12.37 25.29
C ALA A 92 -2.79 11.00 25.49
N SER A 93 -1.68 10.86 26.22
CA SER A 93 -1.51 10.90 27.68
C SER A 93 -1.80 9.58 28.41
N LYS A 94 -0.69 8.91 28.78
CA LYS A 94 -0.34 8.38 30.12
C LYS A 94 -0.97 7.05 30.60
N ALA A 95 -0.11 6.06 30.88
CA ALA A 95 -0.37 5.03 31.90
C ALA A 95 0.95 4.53 32.54
N ASP A 96 0.88 4.35 33.86
CA ASP A 96 1.94 4.04 34.82
C ASP A 96 2.50 2.61 34.75
N LYS A 97 3.74 2.44 35.24
CA LYS A 97 4.49 1.17 35.44
C LYS A 97 3.99 0.38 36.67
N PRO A 98 4.55 -0.80 36.99
CA PRO A 98 4.59 -2.06 36.24
C PRO A 98 3.99 -3.20 37.08
N VAL A 99 3.30 -4.18 36.48
CA VAL A 99 2.91 -5.42 37.17
C VAL A 99 3.53 -6.60 36.43
N VAL A 100 4.38 -7.33 37.16
CA VAL A 100 4.96 -8.60 36.72
C VAL A 100 3.84 -9.64 36.73
N ALA A 101 3.24 -9.87 35.56
CA ALA A 101 2.30 -10.96 35.34
C ALA A 101 3.03 -12.10 34.63
N ILE A 102 3.17 -13.22 35.33
CA ILE A 102 3.59 -14.50 34.76
C ILE A 102 2.35 -15.06 34.07
N SER A 103 2.16 -14.74 32.79
CA SER A 103 1.03 -15.27 32.02
C SER A 103 1.43 -16.58 31.36
N GLU A 104 0.78 -17.62 31.82
CA GLU A 104 0.50 -18.91 31.20
C GLU A 104 0.89 -19.00 29.72
N LEU A 105 1.67 -20.03 29.37
CA LEU A 105 1.93 -20.48 27.99
C LEU A 105 0.61 -20.92 27.35
N GLN A 106 -0.23 -19.97 26.97
CA GLN A 106 -1.23 -20.22 25.95
C GLN A 106 -0.44 -20.47 24.66
N PRO A 107 -0.77 -21.53 23.89
CA PRO A 107 -0.20 -21.65 22.55
C PRO A 107 -0.62 -20.38 21.83
N VAL A 108 0.33 -19.49 21.56
CA VAL A 108 0.13 -18.32 20.72
C VAL A 108 -0.39 -18.91 19.42
N ARG A 109 -1.70 -18.79 19.20
CA ARG A 109 -2.29 -19.22 17.95
C ARG A 109 -1.76 -18.24 16.94
N THR A 110 -0.72 -18.64 16.23
CA THR A 110 -0.21 -17.87 15.11
C THR A 110 -1.33 -17.75 14.09
N LEU A 111 -1.85 -16.54 13.94
CA LEU A 111 -2.85 -16.25 12.95
C LEU A 111 -2.14 -16.21 11.60
N ARG A 112 -2.62 -17.00 10.65
CA ARG A 112 -2.02 -17.06 9.32
C ARG A 112 -2.32 -15.74 8.61
N GLY A 113 -1.29 -15.03 8.16
CA GLY A 113 -1.38 -13.66 7.67
C GLY A 113 -0.93 -12.59 8.66
N ASP A 114 -0.87 -12.89 9.96
CA ASP A 114 -0.41 -11.96 11.00
C ASP A 114 1.13 -12.02 11.11
N ALA A 115 1.79 -11.28 10.23
CA ALA A 115 3.25 -11.21 10.13
C ALA A 115 3.84 -10.29 11.20
N ASN A 116 3.12 -9.24 11.62
CA ASN A 116 3.58 -8.25 12.57
C ASN A 116 3.33 -8.66 14.05
N GLY A 117 2.51 -9.69 14.29
CA GLY A 117 2.23 -10.29 15.57
C GLY A 117 1.25 -9.51 16.45
N ASP A 118 0.44 -8.61 15.87
CA ASP A 118 -0.52 -7.78 16.60
C ASP A 118 -1.87 -8.46 16.86
N GLY A 119 -2.08 -9.65 16.27
CA GLY A 119 -3.28 -10.46 16.43
C GLY A 119 -4.38 -10.17 15.40
N SER A 120 -4.13 -9.30 14.42
CA SER A 120 -5.01 -9.02 13.28
C SER A 120 -4.34 -9.45 11.96
N VAL A 121 -5.11 -9.51 10.87
CA VAL A 121 -4.56 -9.70 9.51
C VAL A 121 -4.99 -8.52 8.69
N ASP A 122 -4.09 -7.57 8.46
CA ASP A 122 -4.38 -6.31 7.79
C ASP A 122 -3.20 -5.79 6.94
N LEU A 123 -3.28 -4.53 6.53
CA LEU A 123 -2.25 -3.88 5.70
C LEU A 123 -0.90 -3.77 6.42
N GLY A 124 -0.89 -3.71 7.76
CA GLY A 124 0.32 -3.71 8.56
C GLY A 124 1.16 -4.98 8.34
N ASP A 125 0.51 -6.14 8.21
CA ASP A 125 1.17 -7.40 7.91
C ASP A 125 1.74 -7.44 6.49
N PHE A 126 0.99 -6.88 5.54
CA PHE A 126 1.42 -6.76 4.16
C PHE A 126 2.70 -5.91 4.06
N ILE A 127 2.74 -4.77 4.76
CA ILE A 127 3.90 -3.88 4.81
C ILE A 127 5.12 -4.58 5.44
N VAL A 128 4.92 -5.35 6.52
CA VAL A 128 6.01 -6.13 7.16
C VAL A 128 6.56 -7.19 6.21
N MET A 129 5.69 -7.93 5.50
CA MET A 129 6.13 -8.93 4.54
C MET A 129 6.85 -8.34 3.33
N VAL A 130 6.38 -7.22 2.77
CA VAL A 130 7.09 -6.52 1.68
C VAL A 130 8.49 -6.11 2.12
N GLN A 131 8.63 -5.48 3.29
CA GLN A 131 9.93 -5.05 3.80
C GLN A 131 10.88 -6.22 4.05
N TYR A 132 10.37 -7.34 4.56
CA TYR A 132 11.16 -8.55 4.79
C TYR A 132 11.64 -9.18 3.47
N ILE A 133 10.74 -9.37 2.50
CA ILE A 133 11.06 -9.99 1.20
C ILE A 133 12.10 -9.16 0.45
N LEU A 134 12.03 -7.83 0.57
CA LEU A 134 12.97 -6.91 -0.08
C LEU A 134 14.27 -6.68 0.71
N GLY A 135 14.38 -7.22 1.92
CA GLY A 135 15.57 -7.09 2.78
C GLY A 135 15.75 -5.70 3.41
N TYR A 136 14.70 -4.88 3.47
CA TYR A 136 14.73 -3.54 4.08
C TYR A 136 14.30 -3.54 5.55
N GLY A 137 13.65 -4.62 6.03
CA GLY A 137 13.14 -4.74 7.40
C GLY A 137 13.75 -5.88 8.19
N ASP A 138 13.49 -5.88 9.50
CA ASP A 138 13.74 -7.02 10.37
C ASP A 138 12.85 -8.22 9.98
N ALA A 139 13.20 -9.41 10.46
CA ALA A 139 12.35 -10.58 10.29
C ALA A 139 10.95 -10.32 10.89
N PRO A 140 9.87 -10.83 10.26
CA PRO A 140 8.52 -10.75 10.79
C PRO A 140 8.48 -11.23 12.24
N ALA A 141 7.68 -10.57 13.07
CA ALA A 141 7.47 -11.00 14.45
C ALA A 141 6.94 -12.45 14.50
N SER A 142 6.23 -12.85 13.44
CA SER A 142 5.66 -14.17 13.28
C SER A 142 6.00 -14.76 11.91
N MET A 143 7.09 -15.54 11.85
CA MET A 143 7.48 -16.28 10.63
C MET A 143 6.39 -17.26 10.17
N ALA A 144 5.67 -17.88 11.11
CA ALA A 144 4.57 -18.78 10.80
C ALA A 144 3.28 -18.04 10.40
N GLY A 145 3.15 -16.75 10.75
CA GLY A 145 2.08 -15.88 10.25
C GLY A 145 2.37 -15.41 8.83
N ALA A 146 3.64 -15.13 8.53
CA ALA A 146 4.11 -14.75 7.20
C ALA A 146 4.19 -15.92 6.19
N ASP A 147 4.40 -17.18 6.64
CA ASP A 147 4.36 -18.38 5.79
C ASP A 147 2.91 -18.87 5.57
N ILE A 148 2.19 -18.15 4.70
CA ILE A 148 0.77 -18.35 4.42
C ILE A 148 0.53 -19.55 3.52
N ASN A 149 1.53 -20.11 2.84
CA ASN A 149 1.35 -21.35 2.07
C ASN A 149 1.83 -22.60 2.84
N GLY A 150 2.66 -22.44 3.87
CA GLY A 150 3.18 -23.51 4.74
C GLY A 150 4.38 -24.25 4.16
N ASP A 151 5.12 -23.66 3.22
CA ASP A 151 6.28 -24.25 2.54
C ASP A 151 7.61 -23.98 3.26
N HIS A 152 7.56 -23.31 4.41
CA HIS A 152 8.69 -22.90 5.24
C HIS A 152 9.58 -21.80 4.63
N ALA A 153 9.10 -21.09 3.60
CA ALA A 153 9.81 -19.98 2.99
C ALA A 153 8.88 -18.76 2.80
N VAL A 154 9.11 -17.70 3.58
CA VAL A 154 8.37 -16.44 3.40
C VAL A 154 8.86 -15.74 2.13
N ASN A 155 8.02 -15.72 1.10
CA ASN A 155 8.34 -15.16 -0.20
C ASN A 155 7.13 -14.50 -0.89
N VAL A 156 7.31 -14.10 -2.16
CA VAL A 156 6.26 -13.40 -2.93
C VAL A 156 4.97 -14.24 -3.03
N LEU A 157 5.03 -15.56 -2.97
CA LEU A 157 3.85 -16.42 -2.98
C LEU A 157 2.97 -16.19 -1.74
N ASP A 158 3.57 -16.04 -0.56
CA ASP A 158 2.83 -15.72 0.67
C ASP A 158 2.25 -14.31 0.62
N LEU A 159 3.02 -13.37 0.08
CA LEU A 159 2.55 -11.99 -0.11
C LEU A 159 1.33 -11.94 -1.04
N VAL A 160 1.32 -12.72 -2.12
CA VAL A 160 0.17 -12.84 -3.03
C VAL A 160 -1.02 -13.48 -2.33
N LEU A 161 -0.81 -14.49 -1.47
CA LEU A 161 -1.87 -15.11 -0.70
C LEU A 161 -2.46 -14.15 0.34
N LEU A 162 -1.62 -13.34 1.00
CA LEU A 162 -2.10 -12.30 1.89
C LEU A 162 -2.90 -11.26 1.10
N ALA A 163 -2.41 -10.81 -0.04
CA ALA A 163 -3.10 -9.86 -0.88
C ALA A 163 -4.48 -10.40 -1.33
N ASN A 164 -4.54 -11.66 -1.75
CA ASN A 164 -5.80 -12.29 -2.09
C ASN A 164 -6.74 -12.45 -0.88
N HIS A 165 -6.21 -12.61 0.34
CA HIS A 165 -7.02 -12.64 1.54
C HIS A 165 -7.61 -11.28 1.89
N LEU A 166 -6.80 -10.22 1.81
CA LEU A 166 -7.20 -8.84 2.11
C LEU A 166 -8.16 -8.28 1.05
N TRP A 167 -7.91 -8.57 -0.22
CA TRP A 167 -8.61 -7.94 -1.35
C TRP A 167 -9.45 -8.88 -2.21
N GLY A 168 -9.30 -10.21 -2.08
CA GLY A 168 -10.03 -11.19 -2.90
C GLY A 168 -11.46 -11.52 -2.42
N ALA A 169 -11.86 -11.06 -1.23
CA ALA A 169 -13.19 -11.35 -0.67
C ALA A 169 -14.34 -10.47 -1.25
N GLN A 170 -14.04 -9.52 -2.14
CA GLN A 170 -15.05 -8.54 -2.62
C GLN A 170 -15.86 -9.01 -3.85
N CYS A 171 -15.68 -10.24 -4.35
CA CYS A 171 -16.36 -10.68 -5.57
C CYS A 171 -17.10 -12.02 -5.43
N GLU A 172 -18.14 -12.07 -4.59
CA GLU A 172 -19.14 -13.18 -4.62
C GLU A 172 -20.61 -12.70 -4.61
N ARG A 173 -20.88 -11.41 -4.83
CA ARG A 173 -22.25 -10.90 -5.01
C ARG A 173 -22.37 -9.80 -6.07
N CYS A 174 -22.05 -10.13 -7.31
CA CYS A 174 -22.50 -9.41 -8.50
C CYS A 174 -23.24 -10.36 -9.44
#